data_AF-A0A531B243-F1
#
_entry.id   AF-A0A531B243-F1
#
_cell.length_a   1.000
_cell.length_b   1.000
_cell.length_c   1.000
_cell.angle_alpha   90.00
_cell.angle_beta   90.00
_cell.angle_gamma   90.00
#
_symmetry.space_group_name_H-M   'P 1'
#
loop_
_entity.id
_entity.type
_entity.pdbx_description
1 polymer ?
#
loop_
_entity_poly.entity_id
_entity_poly.type
_entity_poly.pdbx_seq_one_letter_code
_entity_poly.pdbx_strand_id
1 'polypeptide(L)'
;MHRTAYLFLLFTTLLWGGNSVAGKLAVDHISPMTLVFLRWVLAVLIMLPIGWRTLREDWPVVCRHWLLLGGLGACGFTFFNAIFYTALNYTTAINVSIEQAAIPVVIILANFVLFRLRVNRV
;
A
#
# COMPACT_ATOMS: atom_id res chain seq x y z
N MET A 1 -24.14 5.90 9.98
CA MET A 1 -23.01 5.66 9.06
C MET A 1 -21.71 6.37 9.46
N HIS A 2 -21.71 7.63 9.91
CA HIS A 2 -20.45 8.34 10.21
C HIS A 2 -19.65 7.80 11.41
N ARG A 3 -20.29 7.38 12.52
CA ARG A 3 -19.57 6.83 13.70
C ARG A 3 -18.77 5.57 13.38
N THR A 4 -19.33 4.67 12.57
CA THR A 4 -18.66 3.44 12.12
C THR A 4 -17.44 3.77 11.26
N ALA A 5 -17.51 4.80 10.41
CA ALA A 5 -16.38 5.26 9.61
C ALA A 5 -15.23 5.79 10.50
N TYR A 6 -15.53 6.57 11.54
CA TYR A 6 -14.51 7.04 12.48
C TYR A 6 -13.85 5.89 13.27
N LEU A 7 -14.62 4.87 13.66
CA LEU A 7 -14.07 3.67 14.31
C LEU A 7 -13.14 2.90 13.37
N PHE A 8 -13.51 2.71 12.11
CA PHE A 8 -12.63 2.07 11.13
C PHE A 8 -11.38 2.89 10.82
N LEU A 9 -11.49 4.23 10.78
CA LEU A 9 -10.33 5.11 10.60
C LEU A 9 -9.37 4.99 11.79
N LEU A 10 -9.88 5.02 13.03
CA LEU A 10 -9.06 4.82 14.22
C LEU A 10 -8.35 3.46 14.19
N PHE A 11 -9.09 2.39 13.89
CA PHE A 11 -8.50 1.05 13.80
C PHE A 11 -7.45 0.97 12.69
N THR A 12 -7.71 1.59 11.55
CA THR A 12 -6.75 1.67 10.43
C THR A 12 -5.48 2.38 10.86
N THR A 13 -5.59 3.54 11.50
CA THR A 13 -4.41 4.29 11.99
C THR A 13 -3.63 3.52 13.04
N LEU A 14 -4.31 2.78 13.92
CA LEU A 14 -3.67 1.95 14.95
C LEU A 14 -2.94 0.75 14.33
N LEU A 15 -3.56 0.08 13.34
CA LEU A 15 -2.95 -1.02 12.61
C LEU A 15 -1.75 -0.55 11.78
N TRP A 16 -1.83 0.62 11.12
CA TRP A 16 -0.73 1.19 10.34
C TRP A 16 0.42 1.70 11.22
N GLY A 17 0.11 2.37 12.33
CA GLY A 17 1.10 2.79 13.32
C GLY A 17 1.79 1.59 13.97
N GLY A 18 1.01 0.61 14.43
CA GLY A 18 1.51 -0.65 14.98
C GLY A 18 2.35 -1.44 13.96
N ASN A 19 1.96 -1.45 12.69
CA ASN A 19 2.75 -2.07 11.62
C ASN A 19 4.14 -1.43 11.47
N SER A 20 4.23 -0.11 11.57
CA SER A 20 5.51 0.60 11.43
C SER A 20 6.44 0.31 12.62
N VAL A 21 5.88 0.23 13.84
CA VAL A 21 6.63 -0.14 15.05
C VAL A 21 7.06 -1.61 15.03
N ALA A 22 6.13 -2.53 14.73
CA ALA A 22 6.41 -3.96 14.62
C ALA A 22 7.40 -4.24 13.48
N GLY A 23 7.29 -3.52 12.36
CA GLY A 23 8.23 -3.56 11.26
C GLY A 23 9.63 -3.21 11.74
N LYS A 24 9.80 -2.10 12.47
CA LYS A 24 11.09 -1.68 13.03
C LYS A 24 11.68 -2.72 13.99
N LEU A 25 10.88 -3.29 14.89
CA LEU A 25 11.33 -4.34 15.82
C LEU A 25 11.72 -5.65 15.12
N ALA A 26 11.04 -5.96 14.02
CA ALA A 26 11.28 -7.18 13.26
C ALA A 26 12.47 -7.06 12.29
N VAL A 27 12.79 -5.85 11.81
CA VAL A 27 13.99 -5.59 10.99
C VAL A 27 15.27 -6.07 11.67
N ASP A 28 15.34 -5.98 13.01
CA ASP A 28 16.51 -6.41 13.80
C ASP A 28 16.74 -7.93 13.78
N HIS A 29 15.71 -8.73 13.46
CA HIS A 29 15.75 -10.20 13.50
C HIS A 29 15.55 -10.86 12.13
N ILE A 30 14.81 -10.22 11.23
CA ILE A 30 14.44 -10.74 9.91
C ILE A 30 14.58 -9.61 8.89
N SER A 31 15.17 -9.91 7.74
CA SER A 31 15.25 -8.93 6.65
C SER A 31 13.86 -8.34 6.35
N PRO A 32 13.72 -7.00 6.26
CA PRO A 32 12.43 -6.37 6.03
C PRO A 32 11.74 -6.87 4.76
N MET A 33 12.53 -7.19 3.74
CA MET A 33 12.05 -7.73 2.48
C MET A 33 11.35 -9.09 2.67
N THR A 34 11.90 -9.95 3.53
CA THR A 34 11.32 -11.27 3.85
C THR A 34 10.02 -11.12 4.62
N LEU A 35 9.94 -10.16 5.55
CA LEU A 35 8.73 -9.89 6.31
C LEU A 35 7.59 -9.40 5.41
N VAL A 36 7.89 -8.46 4.51
CA VAL A 36 6.95 -7.96 3.50
C VAL A 36 6.51 -9.09 2.59
N PHE A 37 7.46 -9.89 2.08
CA PHE A 37 7.16 -11.03 1.23
C PHE A 37 6.20 -12.01 1.92
N LEU A 38 6.50 -12.44 3.15
CA LEU A 38 5.66 -13.39 3.88
C LEU A 38 4.25 -12.82 4.14
N ARG A 39 4.17 -11.54 4.54
CA ARG A 39 2.89 -10.86 4.78
C ARG A 39 2.01 -10.86 3.53
N TRP A 40 2.59 -10.55 2.36
CA TRP A 40 1.83 -10.47 1.12
C TRP A 40 1.52 -11.83 0.52
N VAL A 41 2.38 -12.82 0.70
CA VAL A 41 2.06 -14.21 0.37
C VAL A 41 0.87 -14.69 1.20
N LEU A 42 0.85 -14.43 2.51
CA LEU A 42 -0.28 -14.76 3.36
C LEU A 42 -1.55 -13.99 2.95
N ALA A 43 -1.43 -12.70 2.64
CA ALA A 43 -2.56 -11.90 2.16
C ALA A 43 -3.16 -12.48 0.86
N VAL A 44 -2.31 -12.85 -0.10
CA VAL A 44 -2.75 -13.51 -1.33
C VAL A 44 -3.40 -14.86 -1.01
N LEU A 45 -2.79 -15.70 -0.17
CA LEU A 45 -3.36 -17.00 0.20
C LEU A 45 -4.73 -16.90 0.89
N ILE A 46 -4.96 -15.85 1.67
CA ILE A 46 -6.25 -15.60 2.33
C ILE A 46 -7.25 -14.97 1.37
N MET A 47 -6.84 -14.02 0.53
CA MET A 47 -7.73 -13.36 -0.42
C MET A 47 -8.11 -14.26 -1.59
N LEU A 48 -7.23 -15.16 -2.02
CA LEU A 48 -7.44 -16.07 -3.14
C LEU A 48 -8.75 -16.88 -2.99
N PRO A 49 -9.02 -17.60 -1.89
CA PRO A 49 -10.27 -18.34 -1.73
C PRO A 49 -11.51 -17.44 -1.62
N ILE A 50 -11.38 -16.25 -1.03
CA ILE A 50 -12.48 -15.31 -0.86
C ILE A 50 -12.89 -14.70 -2.21
N GLY A 51 -11.90 -14.29 -3.00
CA GLY A 51 -12.07 -13.66 -4.31
C GLY A 51 -12.10 -14.63 -5.48
N TRP A 52 -11.97 -15.94 -5.25
CA TRP A 52 -11.77 -16.94 -6.31
C TRP A 52 -12.86 -16.91 -7.39
N ARG A 53 -14.12 -16.74 -6.97
CA ARG A 53 -15.27 -16.71 -7.89
C ARG A 53 -15.18 -15.52 -8.84
N THR A 54 -15.00 -14.31 -8.29
CA THR A 54 -14.83 -13.07 -9.07
C THR A 54 -13.60 -13.13 -9.97
N LEU A 55 -12.47 -13.64 -9.44
CA LEU A 55 -11.24 -13.77 -10.22
C LEU A 55 -11.42 -14.73 -11.40
N ARG A 56 -12.19 -15.80 -11.23
CA ARG A 56 -12.46 -16.77 -12.31
C ARG A 56 -13.36 -16.19 -13.40
N GLU A 57 -14.35 -15.39 -13.03
CA GLU A 57 -15.24 -14.69 -13.97
C GLU A 57 -14.47 -13.63 -14.77
N ASP A 58 -13.60 -12.87 -14.12
CA ASP A 58 -12.80 -11.79 -14.74
C ASP A 58 -11.46 -12.27 -15.33
N TRP A 59 -11.14 -13.56 -15.21
CA TRP A 59 -9.86 -14.14 -15.67
C TRP A 59 -9.48 -13.80 -17.11
N PRO A 60 -10.41 -13.82 -18.10
CA PRO A 60 -10.09 -13.43 -19.47
C PRO A 60 -9.64 -11.97 -19.59
N VAL A 61 -10.22 -11.08 -18.77
CA VAL A 61 -9.87 -9.65 -18.74
C VAL A 61 -8.50 -9.43 -18.08
N VAL A 62 -8.24 -10.16 -16.99
CA VAL A 62 -6.96 -10.16 -16.28
C VAL A 62 -5.84 -10.61 -17.21
N CYS A 63 -6.02 -11.74 -17.91
CA CYS A 63 -5.04 -12.24 -18.87
C CYS A 63 -4.85 -11.31 -20.07
N ARG A 64 -5.84 -10.50 -20.45
CA ARG A 64 -5.69 -9.51 -21.53
C ARG A 64 -4.84 -8.31 -21.09
N HIS A 65 -4.90 -7.92 -19.82
CA HIS A 65 -4.20 -6.75 -19.27
C HIS A 65 -3.07 -7.12 -18.31
N TRP A 66 -2.58 -8.35 -18.34
CA TRP A 66 -1.61 -8.87 -17.37
C TRP A 66 -0.32 -8.05 -17.30
N LEU A 67 0.15 -7.51 -18.43
CA LEU A 67 1.32 -6.63 -18.48
C LEU A 67 1.08 -5.30 -17.76
N LEU A 68 -0.12 -4.72 -17.93
CA LEU A 68 -0.49 -3.47 -17.28
C LEU A 68 -0.71 -3.70 -15.78
N LEU A 69 -1.43 -4.76 -15.41
CA LEU A 69 -1.63 -5.15 -14.00
C LEU A 69 -0.31 -5.49 -13.32
N GLY A 70 0.55 -6.24 -14.01
CA GLY A 70 1.90 -6.58 -13.55
C GLY A 70 2.79 -5.35 -13.41
N GLY A 71 2.74 -4.41 -14.38
CA GLY A 71 3.48 -3.16 -14.33
C GLY A 71 3.02 -2.24 -13.20
N LEU A 72 1.71 -2.12 -12.98
CA LEU A 72 1.14 -1.36 -11.87
C LEU A 72 1.50 -2.00 -10.52
N GLY A 73 1.46 -3.32 -10.41
CA GLY A 73 1.92 -4.03 -9.21
C GLY A 73 3.42 -3.84 -8.98
N ALA A 74 4.26 -4.04 -9.99
CA ALA A 74 5.70 -3.86 -9.86
C ALA A 74 6.06 -2.43 -9.46
N CYS A 75 5.58 -1.42 -10.20
CA CYS A 75 5.90 -0.01 -9.95
C CYS A 75 5.22 0.53 -8.70
N GLY A 76 3.91 0.37 -8.58
CA GLY A 76 3.13 0.98 -7.51
C GLY A 76 3.36 0.29 -6.17
N PHE A 77 3.64 -1.01 -6.18
CA PHE A 77 3.67 -1.80 -4.96
C PHE A 77 5.05 -2.35 -4.62
N THR A 78 5.69 -3.08 -5.53
CA THR A 78 7.00 -3.70 -5.24
C THR A 78 8.09 -2.65 -5.09
N PHE A 79 8.22 -1.74 -6.06
CA PHE A 79 9.20 -0.65 -5.99
C PHE A 79 8.93 0.29 -4.82
N PHE A 80 7.66 0.66 -4.58
CA PHE A 80 7.30 1.48 -3.43
C PHE A 80 7.70 0.82 -2.11
N ASN A 81 7.31 -0.44 -1.87
CA ASN A 81 7.68 -1.14 -0.64
C ASN A 81 9.20 -1.31 -0.50
N ALA A 82 9.90 -1.64 -1.59
CA ALA A 82 11.36 -1.77 -1.55
C ALA A 82 12.02 -0.46 -1.13
N ILE A 83 11.71 0.65 -1.79
CA ILE A 83 12.26 1.98 -1.47
C ILE A 83 11.85 2.41 -0.07
N PHE A 84 10.60 2.16 0.33
CA PHE A 84 10.07 2.50 1.65
C PHE A 84 10.84 1.82 2.78
N TYR A 85 11.05 0.51 2.67
CA TYR A 85 11.82 -0.24 3.67
C TYR A 85 13.31 0.09 3.63
N THR A 86 13.87 0.42 2.46
CA THR A 86 15.23 0.97 2.38
C THR A 86 15.32 2.32 3.09
N ALA A 87 14.37 3.23 2.89
CA ALA A 87 14.35 4.54 3.55
C ALA A 87 14.29 4.43 5.09
N LEU A 88 13.57 3.43 5.62
CA LEU A 88 13.55 3.13 7.05
C LEU A 88 14.91 2.76 7.66
N ASN A 89 15.89 2.32 6.85
CA ASN A 89 17.26 2.12 7.33
C ASN A 89 18.05 3.43 7.44
N TYR A 90 17.65 4.46 6.69
CA TYR A 90 18.33 5.77 6.66
C TYR A 90 17.67 6.82 7.55
N THR A 91 16.40 6.62 7.94
CA THR A 91 15.62 7.61 8.69
C THR A 91 14.78 6.97 9.78
N THR A 92 14.21 7.79 10.67
CA THR A 92 13.36 7.30 11.75
C THR A 92 11.92 7.04 11.29
N ALA A 93 11.20 6.17 11.98
CA ALA A 93 9.78 5.89 11.71
C ALA A 93 8.91 7.17 11.75
N ILE A 94 9.31 8.17 12.53
CA ILE A 94 8.62 9.47 12.61
C ILE A 94 8.74 10.22 11.27
N ASN A 95 9.96 10.33 10.74
CA ASN A 95 10.20 11.03 9.48
C ASN A 95 9.48 10.36 8.30
N VAL A 96 9.53 9.02 8.22
CA VAL A 96 8.80 8.26 7.20
C VAL A 96 7.28 8.47 7.31
N SER A 97 6.73 8.59 8.52
CA SER A 97 5.30 8.85 8.71
C SER A 97 4.91 10.25 8.23
N ILE A 98 5.78 11.25 8.44
CA ILE A 98 5.60 12.61 7.93
C ILE A 98 5.64 12.64 6.40
N GLU A 99 6.61 11.92 5.79
CA GLU A 99 6.69 11.80 4.34
C GLU A 99 5.44 11.13 3.75
N GLN A 100 4.93 10.07 4.39
CA GLN A 100 3.68 9.43 3.97
C GLN A 100 2.48 10.37 4.07
N ALA A 101 2.44 11.25 5.07
CA ALA A 101 1.38 12.26 5.19
C ALA A 101 1.42 13.30 4.06
N ALA A 102 2.56 13.46 3.37
CA ALA A 102 2.69 14.33 2.21
C ALA A 102 2.23 13.67 0.88
N ILE A 103 2.08 12.34 0.85
CA ILE A 103 1.66 11.60 -0.36
C ILE A 103 0.37 12.16 -0.99
N PRO A 104 -0.70 12.48 -0.23
CA PRO A 104 -1.92 13.06 -0.82
C PRO A 104 -1.67 14.38 -1.56
N VAL A 105 -0.76 15.23 -1.06
CA VAL A 105 -0.40 16.49 -1.71
C VAL A 105 0.33 16.23 -3.02
N VAL A 106 1.27 15.28 -3.03
CA VAL A 106 1.98 14.85 -4.24
C VAL A 106 1.00 14.28 -5.26
N ILE A 107 0.03 13.47 -4.83
CA ILE A 107 -1.02 12.93 -5.70
C ILE A 107 -1.89 14.05 -6.30
N ILE A 108 -2.27 15.05 -5.53
CA ILE A 108 -3.05 16.20 -6.02
C ILE A 108 -2.24 16.97 -7.08
N LEU A 109 -0.97 17.25 -6.80
CA LEU A 109 -0.08 17.94 -7.74
C LEU A 109 0.13 17.11 -9.01
N ALA A 110 0.39 15.81 -8.89
CA ALA A 110 0.55 14.91 -10.03
C ALA A 110 -0.72 14.83 -10.87
N ASN A 111 -1.91 14.77 -10.25
CA ASN A 111 -3.18 14.80 -10.97
C ASN A 111 -3.40 16.11 -11.73
N PHE A 112 -3.03 17.23 -11.11
CA PHE A 112 -3.10 18.53 -11.77
C PHE A 112 -2.14 18.62 -12.96
N VAL A 113 -0.90 18.12 -12.82
CA VAL A 113 0.11 18.19 -13.89
C VAL A 113 -0.19 17.21 -15.03
N LEU A 114 -0.52 15.96 -14.73
CA LEU A 114 -0.71 14.90 -15.74
C LEU A 114 -2.10 14.92 -16.38
N PHE A 115 -3.15 15.11 -15.58
CA PHE A 115 -4.53 15.01 -16.03
C PHE A 115 -5.24 16.37 -16.11
N ARG A 116 -4.58 17.46 -15.70
CA ARG A 116 -5.17 18.83 -15.65
C ARG A 116 -6.48 18.90 -14.87
N LEU A 117 -6.70 17.96 -13.94
CA LEU A 117 -7.85 17.95 -13.06
C LEU A 117 -7.71 19.09 -12.05
N ARG A 118 -8.61 20.08 -12.14
CA ARG A 118 -8.66 21.20 -11.20
C ARG A 118 -9.28 20.71 -9.89
N VAL A 119 -8.61 21.01 -8.78
CA VAL A 119 -9.15 20.75 -7.43
C VAL A 119 -10.37 21.66 -7.24
N ASN A 120 -11.57 21.09 -7.35
CA ASN A 120 -12.80 21.82 -7.11
C ASN A 120 -13.17 21.65 -5.64
N ARG A 121 -13.48 22.75 -4.93
CA ARG A 121 -13.96 22.68 -3.55
C ARG A 121 -15.40 22.17 -3.59
N VAL A 122 -15.63 20.97 -3.04
CA VAL A 122 -16.95 20.49 -2.65
C VAL A 122 -17.24 21.04 -1.26
#